data_AF-A0A0G4ERV3-F1
#
_entry.id   AF-A0A0G4ERV3-F1
#
_cell.length_a   1.000
_cell.length_b   1.000
_cell.length_c   1.000
_cell.angle_alpha   90.00
_cell.angle_beta   90.00
_cell.angle_gamma   90.00
#
_symmetry.space_group_name_H-M   'P 1'
#
loop_
_entity.id
_entity.type
_entity.pdbx_description
1 polymer ?
#
loop_
_entity_poly.entity_id
_entity_poly.type
_entity_poly.pdbx_seq_one_letter_code
_entity_poly.pdbx_strand_id
1 'polypeptide(L)'
;MQHSSGHSGECQCAKCVQLRVTIEALQTTISRAARSPDGDDGEADDGGLHTALDLLQTFQLRHSNAIAPDNKNAESAGTAGVRCFEDILCPPLRPPFCFPDSTRGLRQLSYDPSAFRPRDYHRFLLTGRLAPLTHTTQRDARGCRGGPPIEVTMAFLVGSGRSGTTFLAEVVSQLGCDEAAGYDGIFVLDEPRQLWLPAFPSMDVWSTEAPKRSGRLGGLSASPLSADAISQVRQGYRRVIRTLVDAQQSPRGGESPDARRVLMVEKFPEHGFSIDLLAKVFQQPHDSISSSQRDDRVSFAAPVRVIHVVRDGIEVARSIRQLCVAGGGASAWYGVKDLWKWRQLLTLIHGLGDLQQPQPSFWSLIRRDYRPASAMAAGASEWTASECGELFAMGLLEWALAIHAARNGTIDQGVSVSEVPYKNMITCPQAAMASVGGALGLSDHAVSSLARVCEAHTSAKSRQAYASGASVMLSDDERRVLSCCGGSLIGAYLVEASMCNPTHREEIERVCRVSQAGEEL
;
A
#
# COMPACT_ATOMS: atom_id res chain seq x y z
N MET A 1 11.98 -46.18 26.29
CA MET A 1 11.40 -46.63 25.00
C MET A 1 10.37 -45.59 24.55
N GLN A 2 10.76 -44.62 23.73
CA GLN A 2 9.83 -43.71 23.06
C GLN A 2 9.62 -44.24 21.65
N HIS A 3 8.40 -44.68 21.35
CA HIS A 3 8.03 -45.12 20.00
C HIS A 3 7.95 -43.90 19.08
N SER A 4 8.84 -43.81 18.10
CA SER A 4 8.69 -42.92 16.95
C SER A 4 7.63 -43.51 16.03
N SER A 5 6.37 -43.10 16.21
CA SER A 5 5.30 -43.46 15.29
C SER A 5 5.53 -42.78 13.94
N GLY A 6 5.94 -43.55 12.93
CA GLY A 6 6.01 -43.06 11.55
C GLY A 6 4.64 -42.61 11.07
N HIS A 7 4.57 -41.42 10.47
CA HIS A 7 3.34 -40.90 9.89
C HIS A 7 3.11 -41.55 8.52
N SER A 8 2.00 -42.27 8.34
CA SER A 8 1.58 -42.78 7.04
C SER A 8 0.93 -41.69 6.18
N GLY A 9 0.78 -41.93 4.87
CA GLY A 9 0.03 -41.04 3.96
C GLY A 9 -1.43 -40.81 4.38
N GLU A 10 -1.99 -41.73 5.15
CA GLU A 10 -3.35 -41.66 5.71
C GLU A 10 -3.39 -40.98 7.10
N CYS A 11 -2.26 -40.51 7.62
CA CYS A 11 -2.21 -39.90 8.95
C CYS A 11 -3.14 -38.67 9.02
N GLN A 12 -3.98 -38.63 10.05
CA GLN A 12 -4.96 -37.57 10.28
C GLN A 12 -4.47 -36.49 11.26
N CYS A 13 -3.19 -36.49 11.61
CA CYS A 13 -2.66 -35.43 12.48
C CYS A 13 -2.69 -34.08 11.73
N ALA A 14 -2.84 -32.98 12.49
CA ALA A 14 -2.95 -31.63 11.92
C ALA A 14 -1.80 -31.30 10.95
N LYS A 15 -0.58 -31.78 11.24
CA LYS A 15 0.60 -31.57 10.41
C LYS A 15 0.50 -32.29 9.06
N CYS A 16 0.06 -33.55 9.03
CA CYS A 16 -0.13 -34.31 7.80
C CYS A 16 -1.32 -33.79 6.97
N VAL A 17 -2.41 -33.36 7.61
CA VAL A 17 -3.55 -32.72 6.94
C VAL A 17 -3.12 -31.42 6.25
N GLN A 18 -2.41 -30.54 6.97
CA GLN A 18 -1.90 -29.29 6.41
C GLN A 18 -0.92 -29.54 5.26
N LEU A 19 -0.11 -30.59 5.35
CA LEU A 19 0.83 -30.99 4.30
C LEU A 19 0.10 -31.41 3.02
N ARG A 20 -0.93 -32.25 3.13
CA ARG A 20 -1.73 -32.70 1.97
C ARG A 20 -2.41 -31.54 1.26
N VAL A 21 -3.04 -30.64 2.01
CA VAL A 21 -3.66 -29.42 1.46
C VAL A 21 -2.64 -28.56 0.71
N THR A 22 -1.39 -28.48 1.21
CA THR A 22 -0.32 -27.71 0.57
C THR A 22 0.15 -28.37 -0.73
N ILE A 23 0.29 -29.70 -0.76
CA ILE A 23 0.64 -30.47 -1.96
C ILE A 23 -0.45 -30.31 -3.03
N GLU A 24 -1.72 -30.46 -2.65
CA GLU A 24 -2.86 -30.28 -3.57
C GLU A 24 -2.92 -28.86 -4.14
N ALA A 25 -2.65 -27.83 -3.33
CA ALA A 25 -2.59 -26.44 -3.77
C ALA A 25 -1.45 -26.19 -4.77
N LEU A 26 -0.26 -26.75 -4.53
CA LEU A 26 0.88 -26.67 -5.45
C LEU A 26 0.60 -27.42 -6.75
N GLN A 27 0.05 -28.63 -6.69
CA GLN A 27 -0.33 -29.42 -7.86
C GLN A 27 -1.42 -28.73 -8.69
N THR A 28 -2.38 -28.07 -8.05
CA THR A 28 -3.41 -27.25 -8.71
C THR A 28 -2.78 -26.05 -9.42
N THR A 29 -1.80 -25.40 -8.79
CA THR A 29 -1.09 -24.26 -9.38
C THR A 29 -0.28 -24.67 -10.61
N ILE A 30 0.47 -25.78 -10.52
CA ILE A 30 1.20 -26.37 -11.65
C ILE A 30 0.25 -26.78 -12.77
N SER A 31 -0.86 -27.45 -12.44
CA SER A 31 -1.86 -27.88 -13.42
C SER A 31 -2.54 -26.71 -14.15
N ARG A 32 -2.62 -25.54 -13.51
CA ARG A 32 -3.15 -24.31 -14.13
C ARG A 32 -2.10 -23.64 -15.02
N ALA A 33 -0.85 -23.57 -14.57
CA ALA A 33 0.26 -23.07 -15.36
C ALA A 33 0.49 -23.92 -16.63
N ALA A 34 0.38 -25.25 -16.51
CA ALA A 34 0.53 -26.18 -17.63
C ALA A 34 -0.67 -26.23 -18.59
N ARG A 35 -1.81 -25.63 -18.22
CA ARG A 35 -3.01 -25.54 -19.08
C ARG A 35 -3.12 -24.19 -19.78
N SER A 36 -2.06 -23.39 -19.81
CA SER A 36 -2.03 -22.20 -20.66
C SER A 36 -2.30 -22.65 -22.10
N PRO A 37 -3.44 -22.27 -22.70
CA PRO A 37 -3.79 -22.74 -24.04
C PRO A 37 -2.87 -22.04 -25.05
N ASP A 38 -2.29 -22.84 -25.93
CA ASP A 38 -1.52 -22.37 -27.10
C ASP A 38 -2.28 -21.29 -27.88
N GLY A 39 -1.53 -20.27 -28.31
CA GLY A 39 -1.95 -19.44 -29.43
C GLY A 39 -1.51 -17.97 -29.43
N ASP A 40 -0.27 -17.64 -29.07
CA ASP A 40 0.45 -16.57 -29.77
C ASP A 40 1.96 -16.68 -29.47
N ASP A 41 2.79 -16.62 -30.51
CA ASP A 41 4.22 -16.98 -30.54
C ASP A 41 5.16 -16.00 -29.81
N GLY A 42 4.74 -15.46 -28.66
CA GLY A 42 5.58 -14.64 -27.78
C GLY A 42 6.25 -15.50 -26.73
N GLU A 43 7.59 -15.55 -26.72
CA GLU A 43 8.43 -16.20 -25.70
C GLU A 43 7.83 -16.00 -24.28
N ALA A 44 7.21 -17.05 -23.76
CA ALA A 44 6.66 -17.04 -22.41
C ALA A 44 7.83 -17.17 -21.41
N ASP A 45 7.76 -16.36 -20.34
CA ASP A 45 8.71 -16.41 -19.23
C ASP A 45 8.54 -17.73 -18.44
N ASP A 46 9.29 -18.76 -18.84
CA ASP A 46 9.35 -20.11 -18.23
C ASP A 46 9.83 -20.10 -16.76
N GLY A 47 10.28 -18.96 -16.23
CA GLY A 47 10.87 -18.85 -14.88
C GLY A 47 9.89 -19.21 -13.75
N GLY A 48 8.60 -18.91 -13.91
CA GLY A 48 7.58 -19.21 -12.90
C GLY A 48 7.26 -20.70 -12.78
N LEU A 49 7.19 -21.41 -13.91
CA LEU A 49 6.91 -22.85 -13.95
C LEU A 49 8.10 -23.66 -13.45
N HIS A 50 9.33 -23.29 -13.85
CA HIS A 50 10.55 -23.93 -13.34
C HIS A 50 10.72 -23.76 -11.83
N THR A 51 10.46 -22.56 -11.29
CA THR A 51 10.53 -22.33 -9.84
C THR A 51 9.51 -23.19 -9.08
N ALA A 52 8.28 -23.32 -9.60
CA ALA A 52 7.25 -24.16 -8.99
C ALA A 52 7.59 -25.66 -9.06
N LEU A 53 8.17 -26.12 -10.18
CA LEU A 53 8.63 -27.50 -10.36
C LEU A 53 9.83 -27.84 -9.47
N ASP A 54 10.80 -26.93 -9.34
CA ASP A 54 11.97 -27.10 -8.48
C ASP A 54 11.58 -27.17 -6.99
N LEU A 55 10.63 -26.33 -6.58
CA LEU A 55 10.06 -26.39 -5.22
C LEU A 55 9.34 -27.72 -4.98
N LEU A 56 8.61 -28.23 -5.97
CA LEU A 56 7.90 -29.51 -5.86
C LEU A 56 8.87 -30.70 -5.82
N GLN A 57 9.89 -30.71 -6.69
CA GLN A 57 10.92 -31.77 -6.73
C GLN A 57 11.78 -31.78 -5.48
N THR A 58 12.24 -30.60 -5.02
CA THR A 58 13.00 -30.46 -3.76
C THR A 58 12.19 -31.00 -2.58
N PHE A 59 10.88 -30.75 -2.59
CA PHE A 59 9.97 -31.22 -1.57
C PHE A 59 9.75 -32.74 -1.63
N GLN A 60 9.53 -33.32 -2.82
CA GLN A 60 9.38 -34.76 -3.03
C GLN A 60 10.67 -35.53 -2.66
N LEU A 61 11.85 -35.03 -3.06
CA LEU A 61 13.15 -35.64 -2.73
C LEU A 61 13.40 -35.69 -1.22
N ARG A 62 13.08 -34.61 -0.49
CA ARG A 62 13.23 -34.58 0.99
C ARG A 62 12.27 -35.52 1.70
N HIS A 63 11.07 -35.73 1.14
CA HIS A 63 10.10 -36.67 1.70
C HIS A 63 10.48 -38.13 1.43
N SER A 64 10.95 -38.45 0.23
CA SER A 64 11.46 -39.79 -0.12
C SER A 64 12.68 -40.18 0.71
N ASN A 65 13.58 -39.22 0.98
CA ASN A 65 14.76 -39.45 1.82
C ASN A 65 14.43 -39.56 3.32
N ALA A 66 13.28 -39.04 3.78
CA ALA A 66 12.80 -39.21 5.15
C ALA A 66 12.13 -40.57 5.40
N ILE A 67 11.83 -41.33 4.34
CA ILE A 67 11.17 -42.66 4.40
C ILE A 67 12.18 -43.81 4.16
N ALA A 68 13.45 -43.52 3.86
CA ALA A 68 14.46 -44.56 3.69
C ALA A 68 14.71 -45.34 5.00
N PRO A 69 14.61 -46.69 5.01
CA PRO A 69 14.83 -47.48 6.21
C PRO A 69 16.32 -47.53 6.58
N ASP A 70 16.60 -47.24 7.85
CA ASP A 70 17.83 -47.46 8.63
C ASP A 70 19.06 -47.98 7.86
N ASN A 71 19.93 -47.04 7.47
CA ASN A 71 21.31 -47.38 7.15
C ASN A 71 22.17 -47.16 8.41
N LYS A 72 22.47 -48.25 9.14
CA LYS A 72 23.08 -48.26 10.49
C LYS A 72 24.55 -47.82 10.58
N ASN A 73 25.14 -47.24 9.54
CA ASN A 73 26.58 -46.92 9.50
C ASN A 73 26.87 -45.43 9.24
N ALA A 74 26.19 -44.52 9.92
CA ALA A 74 26.53 -43.10 9.91
C ALA A 74 26.47 -42.50 11.32
N GLU A 75 27.36 -42.97 12.21
CA GLU A 75 27.71 -42.22 13.41
C GLU A 75 28.71 -41.11 13.04
N SER A 76 28.50 -39.91 13.60
CA SER A 76 29.29 -38.67 13.44
C SER A 76 28.93 -37.71 12.28
N ALA A 77 27.69 -37.20 12.30
CA ALA A 77 27.43 -35.83 11.85
C ALA A 77 26.39 -35.20 12.78
N GLY A 78 26.70 -34.02 13.31
CA GLY A 78 25.94 -33.35 14.35
C GLY A 78 24.46 -33.16 14.01
N THR A 79 23.66 -33.04 15.06
CA THR A 79 22.23 -32.72 15.06
C THR A 79 21.93 -31.40 14.34
N ALA A 80 21.91 -31.45 13.00
CA ALA A 80 21.27 -30.45 12.17
C ALA A 80 19.77 -30.62 12.33
N GLY A 81 19.17 -29.82 13.21
CA GLY A 81 17.73 -29.81 13.46
C GLY A 81 16.94 -29.74 12.16
N VAL A 82 15.94 -30.60 12.04
CA VAL A 82 14.92 -30.55 11.00
C VAL A 82 14.25 -29.17 11.08
N ARG A 83 14.68 -28.25 10.22
CA ARG A 83 14.08 -26.92 10.07
C ARG A 83 12.61 -27.11 9.67
N CYS A 84 11.69 -26.46 10.37
CA CYS A 84 10.29 -26.44 9.94
C CYS A 84 10.22 -25.77 8.56
N PHE A 85 9.21 -26.11 7.75
CA PHE A 85 8.98 -25.43 6.46
C PHE A 85 8.86 -23.91 6.63
N GLU A 86 8.39 -23.47 7.80
CA GLU A 86 8.36 -22.07 8.26
C GLU A 86 9.75 -21.42 8.31
N ASP A 87 10.80 -22.16 8.63
CA ASP A 87 12.20 -21.68 8.69
C ASP A 87 12.88 -21.69 7.31
N ILE A 88 12.33 -22.40 6.33
CA ILE A 88 12.83 -22.47 4.95
C ILE A 88 12.30 -21.29 4.13
N LEU A 89 11.04 -20.90 4.34
CA LEU A 89 10.47 -19.68 3.74
C LEU A 89 10.96 -18.40 4.43
N CYS A 90 11.43 -18.48 5.68
CA CYS A 90 11.92 -17.34 6.45
C CYS A 90 13.20 -17.73 7.22
N PRO A 91 14.42 -17.50 6.67
CA PRO A 91 15.64 -17.58 7.48
C PRO A 91 15.54 -16.62 8.70
N PRO A 92 16.26 -16.84 9.81
CA PRO A 92 16.26 -15.90 10.93
C PRO A 92 16.75 -14.51 10.46
N LEU A 93 15.85 -13.53 10.47
CA LEU A 93 16.07 -12.21 9.87
C LEU A 93 16.60 -11.19 10.89
N ARG A 94 17.47 -10.29 10.39
CA ARG A 94 18.04 -9.14 11.10
C ARG A 94 16.94 -8.12 11.49
N PRO A 95 17.15 -7.33 12.58
CA PRO A 95 16.20 -6.30 13.02
C PRO A 95 15.90 -5.26 11.91
N PRO A 96 14.77 -4.52 11.97
CA PRO A 96 14.30 -3.57 10.95
C PRO A 96 15.24 -2.38 10.63
N PHE A 97 16.47 -2.37 11.16
CA PHE A 97 17.39 -1.22 11.17
C PHE A 97 18.70 -1.46 10.41
N CYS A 98 18.78 -2.45 9.52
CA CYS A 98 20.03 -2.71 8.77
C CYS A 98 19.76 -3.03 7.29
N PHE A 99 20.13 -2.11 6.38
CA PHE A 99 20.28 -2.37 4.94
C PHE A 99 21.73 -2.21 4.47
N PRO A 100 22.16 -2.94 3.43
CA PRO A 100 23.44 -2.73 2.75
C PRO A 100 23.45 -1.46 1.89
N ASP A 101 24.65 -0.94 1.70
CA ASP A 101 25.09 0.42 1.34
C ASP A 101 24.86 0.87 -0.14
N SER A 102 23.88 0.32 -0.86
CA SER A 102 23.87 0.38 -2.34
C SER A 102 23.01 1.47 -3.01
N THR A 103 22.29 2.34 -2.28
CA THR A 103 21.56 3.48 -2.89
C THR A 103 22.18 4.82 -2.49
N ARG A 104 23.33 5.14 -3.10
CA ARG A 104 23.98 6.46 -2.96
C ARG A 104 23.12 7.56 -3.59
N GLY A 105 22.41 8.34 -2.77
CA GLY A 105 21.84 9.63 -3.21
C GLY A 105 20.55 10.07 -2.51
N LEU A 106 19.75 9.16 -1.96
CA LEU A 106 18.56 9.50 -1.17
C LEU A 106 18.89 9.43 0.32
N ARG A 107 18.36 10.35 1.13
CA ARG A 107 18.53 10.29 2.59
C ARG A 107 17.95 8.96 3.06
N GLN A 108 18.82 8.06 3.50
CA GLN A 108 18.43 6.74 3.98
C GLN A 108 17.55 6.96 5.22
N LEU A 109 16.28 6.53 5.13
CA LEU A 109 15.39 6.59 6.29
C LEU A 109 16.01 5.78 7.43
N SER A 110 15.89 6.30 8.64
CA SER A 110 16.36 5.59 9.84
C SER A 110 15.53 4.33 10.15
N TYR A 111 14.46 4.07 9.40
CA TYR A 111 13.55 2.94 9.53
C TYR A 111 12.92 2.60 8.18
N ASP A 112 12.46 1.36 8.01
CA ASP A 112 11.71 0.91 6.83
C ASP A 112 10.20 1.20 7.01
N PRO A 113 9.58 2.10 6.23
CA PRO A 113 8.14 2.36 6.27
C PRO A 113 7.28 1.11 5.98
N SER A 114 7.83 0.16 5.22
CA SER A 114 7.20 -1.13 4.91
C SER A 114 7.40 -2.17 5.99
N ALA A 115 8.14 -1.89 7.06
CA ALA A 115 8.29 -2.81 8.19
C ALA A 115 6.94 -3.17 8.83
N PHE A 116 5.93 -2.33 8.61
CA PHE A 116 4.57 -2.46 9.10
C PHE A 116 3.59 -2.96 8.04
N ARG A 117 4.00 -3.16 6.78
CA ARG A 117 3.25 -4.08 5.92
C ARG A 117 3.42 -5.48 6.50
N PRO A 118 2.42 -6.37 6.41
CA PRO A 118 2.67 -7.78 6.63
C PRO A 118 3.83 -8.17 5.71
N ARG A 119 5.01 -8.48 6.29
CA ARG A 119 6.22 -8.86 5.53
C ARG A 119 5.98 -10.06 4.60
N ASP A 120 4.88 -10.77 4.86
CA ASP A 120 4.32 -11.82 4.03
C ASP A 120 2.84 -11.49 3.72
N TYR A 121 2.61 -10.41 2.96
CA TYR A 121 1.26 -9.99 2.55
C TYR A 121 0.53 -11.11 1.83
N HIS A 122 1.24 -11.89 1.02
CA HIS A 122 0.69 -13.05 0.35
C HIS A 122 0.20 -14.11 1.36
N ARG A 123 0.97 -14.45 2.40
CA ARG A 123 0.49 -15.33 3.48
C ARG A 123 -0.68 -14.73 4.24
N PHE A 124 -0.70 -13.42 4.49
CA PHE A 124 -1.87 -12.79 5.09
C PHE A 124 -3.11 -13.00 4.22
N LEU A 125 -3.01 -12.74 2.92
CA LEU A 125 -4.10 -12.96 1.97
C LEU A 125 -4.60 -14.41 2.00
N LEU A 126 -3.68 -15.38 1.99
CA LEU A 126 -4.02 -16.81 1.92
C LEU A 126 -4.46 -17.43 3.25
N THR A 127 -3.99 -16.93 4.39
CA THR A 127 -4.18 -17.57 5.71
C THR A 127 -4.96 -16.71 6.70
N GLY A 128 -5.13 -15.42 6.41
CA GLY A 128 -5.62 -14.41 7.35
C GLY A 128 -4.71 -14.16 8.54
N ARG A 129 -3.54 -14.82 8.64
CA ARG A 129 -2.61 -14.64 9.76
C ARG A 129 -1.74 -13.42 9.54
N LEU A 130 -1.68 -12.58 10.57
CA LEU A 130 -0.74 -11.48 10.65
C LEU A 130 0.49 -11.95 11.42
N ALA A 131 1.67 -11.54 10.98
CA ALA A 131 2.82 -11.62 11.86
C ALA A 131 2.51 -10.79 13.11
N PRO A 132 2.71 -11.33 14.33
CA PRO A 132 2.66 -10.49 15.52
C PRO A 132 3.64 -9.35 15.30
N LEU A 133 3.29 -8.16 15.79
CA LEU A 133 4.30 -7.11 15.98
C LEU A 133 5.35 -7.75 16.87
N THR A 134 6.46 -8.17 16.25
CA THR A 134 7.56 -8.82 16.97
C THR A 134 7.83 -7.91 18.13
N HIS A 135 7.66 -8.45 19.34
CA HIS A 135 7.95 -7.73 20.55
C HIS A 135 9.36 -7.18 20.33
N THR A 136 9.48 -5.89 20.05
CA THR A 136 10.71 -5.14 20.26
C THR A 136 11.02 -5.48 21.68
N THR A 137 12.03 -6.34 21.79
CA THR A 137 12.13 -7.27 22.90
C THR A 137 12.09 -6.47 24.17
N GLN A 138 11.39 -7.01 25.16
CA GLN A 138 11.23 -6.52 26.53
C GLN A 138 12.55 -6.14 27.25
N ARG A 139 13.69 -6.20 26.55
CA ARG A 139 15.04 -6.09 27.07
C ARG A 139 15.35 -4.73 27.70
N ASP A 140 14.73 -3.62 27.30
CA ASP A 140 15.13 -2.30 27.84
C ASP A 140 14.00 -1.41 28.38
N ALA A 141 12.77 -1.91 28.52
CA ALA A 141 11.66 -1.13 29.11
C ALA A 141 11.90 -0.73 30.59
N ARG A 142 12.95 -1.25 31.25
CA ARG A 142 13.34 -0.85 32.61
C ARG A 142 14.19 0.42 32.65
N GLY A 143 14.76 0.89 31.53
CA GLY A 143 15.64 2.07 31.48
C GLY A 143 15.02 3.37 30.95
N CYS A 144 13.99 3.30 30.11
CA CYS A 144 13.50 4.48 29.36
C CYS A 144 12.43 5.33 30.08
N ARG A 145 12.38 5.28 31.42
CA ARG A 145 11.35 5.98 32.22
C ARG A 145 11.52 7.51 32.30
N GLY A 146 12.58 8.08 31.71
CA GLY A 146 12.98 9.47 31.96
C GLY A 146 12.92 10.46 30.79
N GLY A 147 12.49 10.08 29.58
CA GLY A 147 12.53 11.02 28.46
C GLY A 147 11.34 12.00 28.42
N PRO A 148 11.40 13.04 27.56
CA PRO A 148 10.35 14.05 27.45
C PRO A 148 9.01 13.45 26.99
N PRO A 149 7.86 14.11 27.26
CA PRO A 149 6.59 13.78 26.64
C PRO A 149 6.70 13.79 25.11
N ILE A 150 5.88 12.97 24.46
CA ILE A 150 5.76 12.85 23.01
C ILE A 150 4.32 13.20 22.65
N GLU A 151 4.15 14.27 21.90
CA GLU A 151 2.89 14.68 21.29
C GLU A 151 2.86 14.20 19.84
N VAL A 152 1.82 13.46 19.46
CA VAL A 152 1.73 12.80 18.16
C VAL A 152 0.58 13.40 17.36
N THR A 153 0.88 14.02 16.24
CA THR A 153 -0.12 14.35 15.23
C THR A 153 -0.36 13.15 14.32
N MET A 154 -1.60 12.69 14.23
CA MET A 154 -2.00 11.60 13.32
C MET A 154 -2.49 12.16 11.98
N ALA A 155 -1.94 11.64 10.89
CA ALA A 155 -2.40 11.91 9.54
C ALA A 155 -2.66 10.60 8.79
N PHE A 156 -3.72 10.54 7.98
CA PHE A 156 -4.10 9.36 7.22
C PHE A 156 -4.16 9.66 5.73
N LEU A 157 -3.42 8.92 4.93
CA LEU A 157 -3.48 8.95 3.47
C LEU A 157 -4.51 7.92 2.99
N VAL A 158 -5.63 8.42 2.49
CA VAL A 158 -6.76 7.62 2.02
C VAL A 158 -7.02 7.87 0.54
N GLY A 159 -7.80 7.00 -0.07
CA GLY A 159 -8.21 7.12 -1.47
C GLY A 159 -8.71 5.79 -2.00
N SER A 160 -9.07 5.74 -3.27
CA SER A 160 -9.32 4.45 -3.92
C SER A 160 -8.02 3.64 -3.97
N GLY A 161 -8.16 2.33 -4.12
CA GLY A 161 -7.10 1.51 -4.70
C GLY A 161 -6.43 2.19 -5.89
N ARG A 162 -5.09 2.12 -5.98
CA ARG A 162 -4.33 2.60 -7.16
C ARG A 162 -4.42 4.12 -7.45
N SER A 163 -4.93 4.91 -6.52
CA SER A 163 -5.02 6.39 -6.63
C SER A 163 -3.68 7.12 -6.50
N GLY A 164 -2.60 6.44 -6.08
CA GLY A 164 -1.30 7.06 -5.87
C GLY A 164 -0.96 7.40 -4.41
N THR A 165 -1.74 6.88 -3.45
CA THR A 165 -1.44 7.00 -2.01
C THR A 165 -0.06 6.46 -1.64
N THR A 166 0.39 5.34 -2.23
CA THR A 166 1.76 4.82 -2.01
C THR A 166 2.83 5.80 -2.48
N PHE A 167 2.63 6.44 -3.64
CA PHE A 167 3.57 7.44 -4.15
C PHE A 167 3.68 8.63 -3.19
N LEU A 168 2.54 9.14 -2.69
CA LEU A 168 2.55 10.22 -1.71
C LEU A 168 3.22 9.79 -0.40
N ALA A 169 2.95 8.58 0.09
CA ALA A 169 3.57 8.03 1.28
C ALA A 169 5.11 7.95 1.16
N GLU A 170 5.60 7.51 -0.01
CA GLU A 170 7.02 7.47 -0.34
C GLU A 170 7.62 8.88 -0.30
N VAL A 171 7.00 9.86 -0.96
CA VAL A 171 7.47 11.26 -0.97
C VAL A 171 7.51 11.84 0.45
N VAL A 172 6.46 11.66 1.24
CA VAL A 172 6.39 12.16 2.62
C VAL A 172 7.43 11.48 3.51
N SER A 173 7.71 10.19 3.29
CA SER A 173 8.68 9.46 4.11
C SER A 173 10.06 10.07 4.03
N GLN A 174 10.46 10.62 2.87
CA GLN A 174 11.79 11.20 2.64
C GLN A 174 12.10 12.45 3.49
N LEU A 175 11.11 13.07 4.12
CA LEU A 175 11.37 14.17 5.06
C LEU A 175 12.10 13.72 6.33
N GLY A 176 11.81 12.50 6.82
CA GLY A 176 12.44 11.94 8.02
C GLY A 176 12.39 12.87 9.24
N CYS A 177 13.54 13.09 9.87
CA CYS A 177 13.72 13.99 11.02
C CYS A 177 14.17 15.40 10.59
N ASP A 178 13.51 16.00 9.62
CA ASP A 178 13.81 17.41 9.30
C ASP A 178 13.26 18.30 10.44
N GLU A 179 14.12 18.70 11.38
CA GLU A 179 13.76 19.62 12.48
C GLU A 179 13.11 20.91 11.94
N ALA A 180 13.50 21.34 10.73
CA ALA A 180 12.90 22.50 10.08
C ALA A 180 11.43 22.28 9.73
N ALA A 181 10.93 21.04 9.68
CA ALA A 181 9.52 20.72 9.44
C ALA A 181 8.59 21.05 10.62
N GLY A 182 9.14 21.41 11.79
CA GLY A 182 8.35 21.67 13.00
C GLY A 182 7.97 20.41 13.77
N TYR A 183 8.57 19.27 13.41
CA TYR A 183 8.40 17.97 14.06
C TYR A 183 9.79 17.37 14.33
N ASP A 184 9.95 16.72 15.48
CA ASP A 184 11.16 15.95 15.85
C ASP A 184 11.29 14.66 15.04
N GLY A 185 10.19 14.18 14.45
CA GLY A 185 10.19 13.03 13.57
C GLY A 185 8.91 12.91 12.75
N ILE A 186 9.08 12.56 11.47
CA ILE A 186 7.99 12.21 10.56
C ILE A 186 8.10 10.71 10.23
N PHE A 187 7.07 9.97 10.64
CA PHE A 187 7.00 8.53 10.46
C PHE A 187 5.87 8.16 9.52
N VAL A 188 6.14 7.28 8.56
CA VAL A 188 5.16 6.77 7.61
C VAL A 188 4.95 5.28 7.89
N LEU A 189 3.71 4.88 8.16
CA LEU A 189 3.31 3.48 8.28
C LEU A 189 2.53 3.07 7.05
N ASP A 190 2.97 1.99 6.43
CA ASP A 190 2.34 1.47 5.23
C ASP A 190 1.39 0.32 5.56
N GLU A 191 0.08 0.60 5.47
CA GLU A 191 -1.04 -0.31 5.69
C GLU A 191 -0.84 -1.22 6.92
N PRO A 192 -0.73 -0.66 8.13
CA PRO A 192 -0.34 -1.36 9.35
C PRO A 192 -1.46 -2.27 9.89
N ARG A 193 -1.86 -3.28 9.12
CA ARG A 193 -2.97 -4.19 9.41
C ARG A 193 -2.83 -4.90 10.76
N GLN A 194 -1.62 -5.14 11.23
CA GLN A 194 -1.33 -5.70 12.55
C GLN A 194 -1.68 -4.78 13.73
N LEU A 195 -1.88 -3.48 13.50
CA LEU A 195 -2.42 -2.56 14.51
C LEU A 195 -3.95 -2.61 14.53
N TRP A 196 -4.57 -2.67 13.34
CA TRP A 196 -6.02 -2.57 13.18
C TRP A 196 -6.76 -3.89 13.36
N LEU A 197 -6.39 -4.94 12.63
CA LEU A 197 -7.16 -6.18 12.57
C LEU A 197 -7.29 -6.93 13.92
N PRO A 198 -6.31 -6.89 14.85
CA PRO A 198 -6.51 -7.47 16.17
C PRO A 198 -7.61 -6.78 16.99
N ALA A 199 -7.84 -5.49 16.78
CA ALA A 199 -8.85 -4.70 17.48
C ALA A 199 -10.18 -4.63 16.71
N PHE A 200 -10.10 -4.58 15.38
CA PHE A 200 -11.22 -4.50 14.45
C PHE A 200 -11.09 -5.59 13.38
N PRO A 201 -11.36 -6.87 13.71
CA PRO A 201 -11.26 -7.97 12.75
C PRO A 201 -12.13 -7.76 11.50
N SER A 202 -13.26 -7.06 11.65
CA SER A 202 -14.17 -6.70 10.57
C SER A 202 -13.58 -5.73 9.54
N MET A 203 -12.39 -5.17 9.75
CA MET A 203 -11.70 -4.42 8.68
C MET A 203 -11.04 -5.34 7.65
N ASP A 204 -10.92 -6.65 7.93
CA ASP A 204 -10.33 -7.59 6.99
C ASP A 204 -11.29 -7.90 5.85
N VAL A 205 -11.06 -7.31 4.69
CA VAL A 205 -11.84 -7.56 3.47
C VAL A 205 -11.07 -8.33 2.39
N TRP A 206 -9.80 -8.67 2.65
CA TRP A 206 -8.91 -9.23 1.63
C TRP A 206 -8.57 -10.69 1.86
N SER A 207 -8.41 -11.09 3.13
CA SER A 207 -7.90 -12.44 3.43
C SER A 207 -8.94 -13.53 3.24
N THR A 208 -8.50 -14.78 3.22
CA THR A 208 -9.39 -15.95 3.28
C THR A 208 -10.23 -16.03 4.55
N GLU A 209 -9.85 -15.33 5.62
CA GLU A 209 -10.57 -15.25 6.88
C GLU A 209 -11.56 -14.07 6.93
N ALA A 210 -11.55 -13.18 5.93
CA ALA A 210 -12.46 -12.03 5.84
C ALA A 210 -13.95 -12.40 6.06
N PRO A 211 -14.51 -13.47 5.46
CA PRO A 211 -15.88 -13.87 5.72
C PRO A 211 -16.13 -14.26 7.19
N LYS A 212 -15.20 -15.00 7.82
CA LYS A 212 -15.33 -15.43 9.21
C LYS A 212 -15.21 -14.26 10.19
N ARG A 213 -14.39 -13.27 9.84
CA ARG A 213 -14.23 -12.03 10.60
C ARG A 213 -15.35 -11.01 10.35
N SER A 214 -16.33 -11.37 9.52
CA SER A 214 -17.38 -10.46 9.09
C SER A 214 -16.81 -9.15 8.51
N GLY A 215 -15.82 -9.30 7.62
CA GLY A 215 -15.13 -8.22 6.94
C GLY A 215 -16.09 -7.25 6.24
N ARG A 216 -15.92 -5.94 6.45
CA ARG A 216 -16.75 -4.86 5.91
C ARG A 216 -15.86 -3.70 5.47
N LEU A 217 -16.24 -3.05 4.37
CA LEU A 217 -15.59 -1.82 3.92
C LEU A 217 -16.10 -0.61 4.72
N GLY A 218 -17.41 -0.48 4.94
CA GLY A 218 -18.02 0.65 5.64
C GLY A 218 -18.91 0.24 6.81
N GLY A 219 -19.47 1.24 7.50
CA GLY A 219 -20.41 1.04 8.60
C GLY A 219 -19.79 0.51 9.89
N LEU A 220 -18.45 0.51 9.99
CA LEU A 220 -17.75 0.02 11.19
C LEU A 220 -18.05 0.84 12.45
N SER A 221 -18.41 2.10 12.25
CA SER A 221 -18.70 3.07 13.31
C SER A 221 -20.19 3.17 13.65
N ALA A 222 -21.06 2.49 12.90
CA ALA A 222 -22.49 2.36 13.21
C ALA A 222 -22.73 1.51 14.48
N SER A 223 -21.79 0.61 14.80
CA SER A 223 -21.77 -0.11 16.07
C SER A 223 -21.02 0.71 17.13
N PRO A 224 -21.45 0.66 18.41
CA PRO A 224 -20.65 1.23 19.49
C PRO A 224 -19.26 0.60 19.48
N LEU A 225 -18.23 1.45 19.36
CA LEU A 225 -16.85 0.98 19.40
C LEU A 225 -16.52 0.54 20.82
N SER A 226 -15.97 -0.66 20.95
CA SER A 226 -15.47 -1.13 22.24
C SER A 226 -14.31 -0.24 22.70
N ALA A 227 -14.37 0.23 23.95
CA ALA A 227 -13.28 0.97 24.57
C ALA A 227 -11.96 0.16 24.57
N ASP A 228 -12.07 -1.17 24.70
CA ASP A 228 -10.92 -2.07 24.63
C ASP A 228 -10.28 -2.08 23.24
N ALA A 229 -11.09 -2.07 22.18
CA ALA A 229 -10.59 -2.03 20.80
C ALA A 229 -9.87 -0.71 20.51
N ILE A 230 -10.45 0.43 20.92
CA ILE A 230 -9.82 1.76 20.82
C ILE A 230 -8.49 1.77 21.59
N SER A 231 -8.50 1.28 22.83
CA SER A 231 -7.32 1.19 23.69
C SER A 231 -6.24 0.31 23.06
N GLN A 232 -6.61 -0.84 22.49
CA GLN A 232 -5.70 -1.76 21.84
C GLN A 232 -4.99 -1.14 20.64
N VAL A 233 -5.72 -0.42 19.77
CA VAL A 233 -5.12 0.31 18.64
C VAL A 233 -4.17 1.38 19.16
N ARG A 234 -4.63 2.27 20.04
CA ARG A 234 -3.80 3.34 20.63
C ARG A 234 -2.53 2.80 21.27
N GLN A 235 -2.62 1.73 22.07
CA GLN A 235 -1.46 1.07 22.68
C GLN A 235 -0.51 0.47 21.64
N GLY A 236 -1.02 -0.06 20.53
CA GLY A 236 -0.23 -0.47 19.38
C GLY A 236 0.60 0.69 18.83
N TYR A 237 -0.03 1.83 18.51
CA TYR A 237 0.67 3.03 18.04
C TYR A 237 1.68 3.55 19.06
N ARG A 238 1.34 3.64 20.34
CA ARG A 238 2.27 4.08 21.40
C ARG A 238 3.52 3.18 21.48
N ARG A 239 3.40 1.88 21.23
CA ARG A 239 4.56 0.97 21.17
C ARG A 239 5.42 1.26 19.94
N VAL A 240 4.80 1.42 18.76
CA VAL A 240 5.50 1.75 17.53
C VAL A 240 6.26 3.07 17.64
N ILE A 241 5.58 4.11 18.14
CA ILE A 241 6.14 5.46 18.28
C ILE A 241 7.32 5.49 19.22
N ARG A 242 7.23 4.81 20.38
CA ARG A 242 8.35 4.71 21.32
C ARG A 242 9.56 4.04 20.66
N THR A 243 9.36 2.88 20.03
CA THR A 243 10.45 2.20 19.31
C THR A 243 11.10 3.11 18.28
N LEU A 244 10.30 3.83 17.49
CA LEU A 244 10.80 4.70 16.42
C LEU A 244 11.55 5.91 16.97
N VAL A 245 11.01 6.58 18.00
CA VAL A 245 11.63 7.74 18.65
C VAL A 245 12.89 7.33 19.42
N ASP A 246 12.90 6.16 20.06
CA ASP A 246 14.07 5.63 20.76
C ASP A 246 15.18 5.23 19.77
N ALA A 247 14.83 4.65 18.62
CA ALA A 247 15.80 4.34 17.57
C ALA A 247 16.44 5.60 16.93
N GLN A 248 15.73 6.74 16.97
CA GLN A 248 16.24 8.01 16.46
C GLN A 248 17.06 8.82 17.47
N GLN A 249 17.04 8.44 18.74
CA GLN A 249 17.89 9.07 19.76
C GLN A 249 19.35 8.72 19.52
N SER A 250 20.00 9.51 18.65
CA SER A 250 21.44 9.70 18.76
C SER A 250 21.74 10.31 20.15
N PRO A 251 22.88 9.95 20.78
CA PRO A 251 23.30 10.44 22.09
C PRO A 251 23.72 11.93 22.06
N ARG A 252 22.95 12.79 21.39
CA ARG A 252 23.09 14.24 21.45
C ARG A 252 22.77 14.65 22.88
N GLY A 253 23.82 14.89 23.65
CA GLY A 253 23.81 15.07 25.11
C GLY A 253 23.18 16.37 25.61
N GLY A 254 22.00 16.73 25.10
CA GLY A 254 21.19 17.84 25.60
C GLY A 254 19.77 17.34 25.87
N GLU A 255 19.42 17.20 27.15
CA GLU A 255 18.02 17.02 27.55
C GLU A 255 17.30 18.35 27.33
N SER A 256 16.62 18.51 26.20
CA SER A 256 15.60 19.55 26.10
C SER A 256 14.40 19.11 26.94
N PRO A 257 13.89 19.95 27.86
CA PRO A 257 12.71 19.64 28.66
C PRO A 257 11.42 19.68 27.84
N ASP A 258 11.45 20.18 26.60
CA ASP A 258 10.25 20.37 25.78
C ASP A 258 9.67 19.05 25.26
N ALA A 259 8.35 19.01 25.12
CA ALA A 259 7.65 17.87 24.54
C ALA A 259 8.08 17.67 23.08
N ARG A 260 8.41 16.43 22.73
CA ARG A 260 8.71 16.05 21.34
C ARG A 260 7.44 15.98 20.52
N ARG A 261 7.44 16.60 19.36
CA ARG A 261 6.33 16.62 18.41
C ARG A 261 6.63 15.64 17.28
N VAL A 262 5.79 14.65 17.11
CA VAL A 262 5.91 13.60 16.09
C VAL A 262 4.75 13.70 15.13
N LEU A 263 5.02 13.62 13.83
CA LEU A 263 3.99 13.42 12.80
C LEU A 263 3.97 11.95 12.41
N MET A 264 2.85 11.28 12.64
CA MET A 264 2.63 9.90 12.23
C MET A 264 1.66 9.88 11.05
N VAL A 265 2.15 9.49 9.88
CA VAL A 265 1.39 9.39 8.64
C VAL A 265 1.12 7.93 8.33
N GLU A 266 -0.14 7.55 8.26
CA GLU A 266 -0.53 6.20 7.88
C GLU A 266 -1.10 6.17 6.47
N LYS A 267 -0.58 5.31 5.61
CA LYS A 267 -1.19 5.02 4.32
C LYS A 267 -2.08 3.79 4.45
N PHE A 268 -3.38 3.96 4.28
CA PHE A 268 -4.33 2.85 4.20
C PHE A 268 -5.54 3.29 3.35
N PRO A 269 -5.57 2.96 2.04
CA PRO A 269 -6.60 3.47 1.12
C PRO A 269 -8.03 3.22 1.62
N GLU A 270 -8.30 2.00 2.11
CA GLU A 270 -9.62 1.58 2.58
C GLU A 270 -10.10 2.29 3.85
N HIS A 271 -9.24 3.02 4.57
CA HIS A 271 -9.71 3.94 5.61
C HIS A 271 -10.60 5.06 5.09
N GLY A 272 -10.62 5.32 3.77
CA GLY A 272 -11.61 6.21 3.16
C GLY A 272 -13.06 5.81 3.47
N PHE A 273 -13.31 4.53 3.74
CA PHE A 273 -14.63 4.03 4.15
C PHE A 273 -14.88 4.06 5.66
N SER A 274 -13.91 4.51 6.45
CA SER A 274 -13.89 4.40 7.92
C SER A 274 -13.28 5.66 8.57
N ILE A 275 -13.43 6.83 7.96
CA ILE A 275 -12.87 8.10 8.49
C ILE A 275 -13.43 8.42 9.88
N ASP A 276 -14.70 8.10 10.12
CA ASP A 276 -15.37 8.28 11.40
C ASP A 276 -14.81 7.37 12.50
N LEU A 277 -14.44 6.12 12.16
CA LEU A 277 -13.68 5.24 13.04
C LEU A 277 -12.35 5.88 13.44
N LEU A 278 -11.61 6.47 12.49
CA LEU A 278 -10.34 7.14 12.78
C LEU A 278 -10.52 8.32 13.75
N ALA A 279 -11.55 9.13 13.54
CA ALA A 279 -11.90 10.22 14.42
C ALA A 279 -12.18 9.71 15.84
N LYS A 280 -13.04 8.70 15.98
CA LYS A 280 -13.38 8.11 17.29
C LYS A 280 -12.17 7.48 17.98
N VAL A 281 -11.27 6.83 17.25
CA VAL A 281 -10.07 6.20 17.82
C VAL A 281 -9.07 7.23 18.30
N PHE A 282 -8.86 8.34 17.59
CA PHE A 282 -7.76 9.26 17.90
C PHE A 282 -8.17 10.60 18.52
N GLN A 283 -9.41 11.08 18.32
CA GLN A 283 -9.87 12.36 18.86
C GLN A 283 -10.54 12.28 20.23
N GLN A 284 -10.87 11.09 20.73
CA GLN A 284 -11.48 10.99 22.06
C GLN A 284 -10.52 11.54 23.13
N PRO A 285 -10.96 12.53 23.93
CA PRO A 285 -10.13 13.08 24.99
C PRO A 285 -9.75 11.98 25.97
N HIS A 286 -8.62 12.15 26.63
CA HIS A 286 -7.90 11.12 27.40
C HIS A 286 -8.60 10.70 28.71
N ASP A 287 -9.91 10.91 28.82
CA ASP A 287 -10.60 11.30 30.06
C ASP A 287 -10.93 10.18 31.05
N SER A 288 -10.34 8.99 30.96
CA SER A 288 -10.63 7.96 31.98
C SER A 288 -9.58 6.87 32.18
N ILE A 289 -8.40 6.94 31.57
CA ILE A 289 -7.35 5.97 31.90
C ILE A 289 -6.85 6.28 33.31
N SER A 290 -7.08 5.34 34.23
CA SER A 290 -6.74 5.51 35.65
C SER A 290 -5.26 5.87 35.80
N SER A 291 -5.00 6.79 36.73
CA SER A 291 -3.67 7.36 36.99
C SER A 291 -2.56 6.33 37.30
N SER A 292 -2.92 5.06 37.55
CA SER A 292 -2.01 3.97 37.86
C SER A 292 -1.36 3.31 36.64
N GLN A 293 -1.78 3.62 35.40
CA GLN A 293 -1.16 3.13 34.16
C GLN A 293 -0.39 4.21 33.36
N ARG A 294 0.05 5.29 34.02
CA ARG A 294 0.78 6.44 33.43
C ARG A 294 2.22 6.14 32.98
N ASP A 295 2.44 5.10 32.19
CA ASP A 295 3.61 5.05 31.29
C ASP A 295 3.23 5.69 29.94
N ASP A 296 2.57 6.85 30.02
CA ASP A 296 1.79 7.46 28.94
C ASP A 296 2.50 8.71 28.42
N ARG A 297 3.80 8.58 28.15
CA ARG A 297 4.60 9.65 27.53
C ARG A 297 4.05 10.04 26.16
N VAL A 298 3.25 9.19 25.52
CA VAL A 298 2.73 9.41 24.17
C VAL A 298 1.27 9.86 24.23
N SER A 299 1.04 11.12 23.85
CA SER A 299 -0.28 11.72 23.69
C SER A 299 -0.59 11.92 22.20
N PHE A 300 -1.86 11.84 21.81
CA PHE A 300 -2.30 12.10 20.44
C PHE A 300 -2.94 13.49 20.35
N ALA A 301 -2.40 14.34 19.49
CA ALA A 301 -2.89 15.67 19.23
C ALA A 301 -4.13 15.64 18.32
N ALA A 302 -5.06 16.55 18.58
CA ALA A 302 -6.20 16.82 17.72
C ALA A 302 -5.94 18.10 16.87
N PRO A 303 -6.59 18.25 15.70
CA PRO A 303 -7.47 17.27 15.05
C PRO A 303 -6.69 16.17 14.32
N VAL A 304 -7.36 15.04 14.08
CA VAL A 304 -6.88 14.04 13.12
C VAL A 304 -6.93 14.64 11.71
N ARG A 305 -5.89 14.39 10.93
CA ARG A 305 -5.76 14.88 9.56
C ARG A 305 -5.98 13.74 8.57
N VAL A 306 -6.69 14.00 7.48
CA VAL A 306 -6.88 13.05 6.38
C VAL A 306 -6.50 13.73 5.08
N ILE A 307 -5.64 13.07 4.31
CA ILE A 307 -5.32 13.48 2.95
C ILE A 307 -5.97 12.48 2.01
N HIS A 308 -6.95 12.94 1.26
CA HIS A 308 -7.68 12.15 0.30
C HIS A 308 -7.03 12.31 -1.08
N VAL A 309 -6.31 11.27 -1.53
CA VAL A 309 -5.68 11.29 -2.86
C VAL A 309 -6.72 10.92 -3.92
N VAL A 310 -7.03 11.88 -4.79
CA VAL A 310 -8.04 11.73 -5.84
C VAL A 310 -7.37 11.51 -7.18
N ARG A 311 -7.65 10.38 -7.83
CA ARG A 311 -7.21 10.09 -9.19
C ARG A 311 -8.39 9.91 -10.11
N ASP A 312 -8.19 10.15 -11.39
CA ASP A 312 -9.16 9.85 -12.43
C ASP A 312 -9.66 8.39 -12.32
N GLY A 313 -10.99 8.21 -12.33
CA GLY A 313 -11.62 6.91 -12.10
C GLY A 313 -11.33 5.89 -13.20
N ILE A 314 -11.16 6.35 -14.45
CA ILE A 314 -10.81 5.49 -15.58
C ILE A 314 -9.38 4.98 -15.40
N GLU A 315 -8.44 5.85 -15.04
CA GLU A 315 -7.05 5.44 -14.78
C GLU A 315 -6.96 4.44 -13.62
N VAL A 316 -7.71 4.67 -12.54
CA VAL A 316 -7.79 3.74 -11.41
C VAL A 316 -8.34 2.39 -11.86
N ALA A 317 -9.47 2.37 -12.56
CA ALA A 317 -10.12 1.15 -13.03
C ALA A 317 -9.21 0.36 -13.99
N ARG A 318 -8.50 1.03 -14.90
CA ARG A 318 -7.48 0.41 -15.76
C ARG A 318 -6.35 -0.21 -14.94
N SER A 319 -5.83 0.52 -13.95
CA SER A 319 -4.74 0.02 -13.11
C SER A 319 -5.16 -1.20 -12.28
N ILE A 320 -6.39 -1.21 -11.75
CA ILE A 320 -6.94 -2.37 -11.03
C ILE A 320 -7.11 -3.55 -11.99
N ARG A 321 -7.70 -3.34 -13.17
CA ARG A 321 -7.86 -4.39 -14.19
C ARG A 321 -6.51 -5.01 -14.56
N GLN A 322 -5.50 -4.20 -14.87
CA GLN A 322 -4.15 -4.67 -15.23
C GLN A 322 -3.56 -5.54 -14.12
N LEU A 323 -3.68 -5.11 -12.86
CA LEU A 323 -3.20 -5.87 -11.72
C LEU A 323 -3.95 -7.19 -11.53
N CYS A 324 -5.27 -7.20 -11.69
CA CYS A 324 -6.07 -8.42 -11.66
C CYS A 324 -5.66 -9.39 -12.78
N VAL A 325 -5.48 -8.91 -14.01
CA VAL A 325 -5.04 -9.74 -15.14
C VAL A 325 -3.66 -10.33 -14.86
N ALA A 326 -2.70 -9.51 -14.43
CA ALA A 326 -1.35 -9.96 -14.09
C ALA A 326 -1.33 -10.93 -12.89
N GLY A 327 -2.25 -10.75 -11.93
CA GLY A 327 -2.38 -11.58 -10.74
C GLY A 327 -3.23 -12.84 -10.93
N GLY A 328 -3.62 -13.19 -12.15
CA GLY A 328 -4.39 -14.40 -12.44
C GLY A 328 -5.89 -14.32 -12.11
N GLY A 329 -6.45 -13.11 -12.02
CA GLY A 329 -7.89 -12.86 -11.92
C GLY A 329 -8.31 -11.83 -10.86
N ALA A 330 -9.62 -11.72 -10.63
CA ALA A 330 -10.21 -10.77 -9.69
C ALA A 330 -9.74 -10.96 -8.23
N SER A 331 -9.35 -12.17 -7.84
CA SER A 331 -8.93 -12.52 -6.48
C SER A 331 -7.64 -11.81 -6.04
N ALA A 332 -6.80 -11.38 -6.98
CA ALA A 332 -5.58 -10.63 -6.70
C ALA A 332 -5.87 -9.26 -6.06
N TRP A 333 -7.05 -8.69 -6.29
CA TRP A 333 -7.45 -7.38 -5.77
C TRP A 333 -8.67 -7.43 -4.84
N TYR A 334 -9.69 -8.21 -5.20
CA TYR A 334 -10.98 -8.24 -4.51
C TYR A 334 -11.08 -9.31 -3.41
N GLY A 335 -9.94 -9.88 -3.01
CA GLY A 335 -9.84 -10.86 -1.94
C GLY A 335 -9.83 -12.30 -2.46
N VAL A 336 -9.07 -13.14 -1.76
CA VAL A 336 -8.74 -14.50 -2.20
C VAL A 336 -9.97 -15.41 -2.17
N LYS A 337 -10.79 -15.27 -1.13
CA LYS A 337 -11.98 -16.11 -0.94
C LYS A 337 -13.23 -15.40 -1.43
N ASP A 338 -13.86 -15.98 -2.45
CA ASP A 338 -15.18 -15.60 -2.96
C ASP A 338 -15.33 -14.12 -3.38
N LEU A 339 -14.22 -13.44 -3.69
CA LEU A 339 -14.18 -12.01 -3.99
C LEU A 339 -14.86 -11.18 -2.88
N TRP A 340 -14.51 -11.46 -1.62
CA TRP A 340 -15.20 -10.88 -0.47
C TRP A 340 -15.26 -9.34 -0.50
N LYS A 341 -14.16 -8.65 -0.84
CA LYS A 341 -14.15 -7.18 -0.98
C LYS A 341 -15.17 -6.70 -2.01
N TRP A 342 -15.30 -7.41 -3.14
CA TRP A 342 -16.30 -7.11 -4.15
C TRP A 342 -17.73 -7.24 -3.62
N ARG A 343 -18.03 -8.30 -2.87
CA ARG A 343 -19.35 -8.45 -2.22
C ARG A 343 -19.66 -7.31 -1.25
N GLN A 344 -18.65 -6.81 -0.53
CA GLN A 344 -18.81 -5.65 0.34
C GLN A 344 -19.10 -4.36 -0.45
N LEU A 345 -18.44 -4.16 -1.59
CA LEU A 345 -18.75 -3.04 -2.50
C LEU A 345 -20.20 -3.11 -3.03
N LEU A 346 -20.65 -4.31 -3.42
CA LEU A 346 -22.04 -4.53 -3.84
C LEU A 346 -23.05 -4.30 -2.70
N THR A 347 -22.68 -4.64 -1.46
CA THR A 347 -23.52 -4.34 -0.29
C THR A 347 -23.65 -2.84 -0.08
N LEU A 348 -22.54 -2.10 -0.21
CA LEU A 348 -22.54 -0.64 -0.09
C LEU A 348 -23.41 0.02 -1.17
N ILE A 349 -23.28 -0.38 -2.44
CA ILE A 349 -24.08 0.23 -3.51
C ILE A 349 -25.58 -0.06 -3.35
N HIS A 350 -25.96 -1.26 -2.88
CA HIS A 350 -27.37 -1.57 -2.60
C HIS A 350 -27.90 -0.76 -1.41
N GLY A 351 -27.10 -0.60 -0.34
CA GLY A 351 -27.46 0.25 0.79
C GLY A 351 -27.65 1.73 0.41
N LEU A 352 -26.96 2.20 -0.64
CA LEU A 352 -27.21 3.52 -1.23
C LEU A 352 -28.50 3.59 -2.06
N GLY A 353 -29.01 2.45 -2.55
CA GLY A 353 -30.24 2.38 -3.35
C GLY A 353 -31.53 2.40 -2.51
N ASP A 354 -31.48 1.91 -1.27
CA ASP A 354 -32.60 2.02 -0.30
C ASP A 354 -32.81 3.47 0.19
N LEU A 355 -31.84 4.36 -0.05
CA LEU A 355 -32.08 5.80 -0.06
C LEU A 355 -32.94 6.06 -1.31
N GLN A 356 -34.27 6.12 -1.12
CA GLN A 356 -35.34 6.11 -2.13
C GLN A 356 -35.21 7.05 -3.36
N GLN A 357 -34.16 7.85 -3.46
CA GLN A 357 -33.65 8.32 -4.74
C GLN A 357 -32.13 8.26 -4.68
N PRO A 358 -31.45 7.35 -5.41
CA PRO A 358 -30.00 7.47 -5.57
C PRO A 358 -29.78 8.85 -6.15
N GLN A 359 -29.13 9.73 -5.37
CA GLN A 359 -28.94 11.13 -5.72
C GLN A 359 -28.53 11.17 -7.20
N PRO A 360 -29.27 11.88 -8.07
CA PRO A 360 -28.94 11.96 -9.48
C PRO A 360 -27.47 12.30 -9.71
N SER A 361 -26.83 12.98 -8.75
CA SER A 361 -25.40 13.26 -8.70
C SER A 361 -24.48 12.03 -8.74
N PHE A 362 -24.79 10.87 -8.14
CA PHE A 362 -23.89 9.70 -8.12
C PHE A 362 -23.88 8.98 -9.47
N TRP A 363 -25.07 8.63 -9.99
CA TRP A 363 -25.18 8.04 -11.32
C TRP A 363 -24.87 9.04 -12.43
N SER A 364 -25.10 10.33 -12.22
CA SER A 364 -24.56 11.35 -13.13
C SER A 364 -23.06 11.53 -12.95
N LEU A 365 -22.43 11.31 -11.79
CA LEU A 365 -20.97 11.28 -11.68
C LEU A 365 -20.42 10.15 -12.54
N ILE A 366 -20.98 8.95 -12.37
CA ILE A 366 -20.64 7.79 -13.20
C ILE A 366 -20.93 8.13 -14.67
N ARG A 367 -22.12 8.60 -15.06
CA ARG A 367 -22.46 8.88 -16.48
C ARG A 367 -21.74 10.10 -17.09
N ARG A 368 -21.43 11.13 -16.30
CA ARG A 368 -20.79 12.39 -16.74
C ARG A 368 -19.30 12.18 -16.93
N ASP A 369 -18.65 11.49 -15.99
CA ASP A 369 -17.23 11.17 -16.09
C ASP A 369 -16.99 9.96 -17.03
N TYR A 370 -18.03 9.15 -17.29
CA TYR A 370 -18.05 8.09 -18.32
C TYR A 370 -18.47 8.59 -19.71
N ARG A 371 -18.78 9.87 -19.88
CA ARG A 371 -18.75 10.51 -21.20
C ARG A 371 -17.39 11.18 -21.36
N PRO A 372 -16.39 10.51 -21.97
CA PRO A 372 -15.13 11.17 -22.27
C PRO A 372 -15.39 12.33 -23.23
N ALA A 373 -15.50 13.54 -22.70
CA ALA A 373 -15.62 14.77 -23.48
C ALA A 373 -14.43 14.95 -24.42
N SER A 374 -13.29 14.33 -24.10
CA SER A 374 -12.09 14.25 -24.94
C SER A 374 -12.16 13.18 -26.05
N ALA A 375 -12.94 12.11 -25.91
CA ALA A 375 -12.99 11.05 -26.94
C ALA A 375 -13.86 11.44 -28.15
N MET A 376 -14.87 12.29 -27.96
CA MET A 376 -15.66 12.79 -29.10
C MET A 376 -14.95 13.90 -29.88
N ALA A 377 -14.02 14.63 -29.26
CA ALA A 377 -13.31 15.73 -29.91
C ALA A 377 -12.03 15.30 -30.64
N ALA A 378 -11.41 14.17 -30.26
CA ALA A 378 -10.08 13.78 -30.76
C ALA A 378 -10.07 12.69 -31.84
N GLY A 379 -11.22 12.17 -32.28
CA GLY A 379 -11.25 11.02 -33.19
C GLY A 379 -10.57 9.77 -32.60
N ALA A 380 -10.41 9.74 -31.27
CA ALA A 380 -9.84 8.62 -30.55
C ALA A 380 -10.72 7.41 -30.81
N SER A 381 -10.14 6.40 -31.45
CA SER A 381 -10.74 5.12 -31.75
C SER A 381 -11.64 4.67 -30.61
N GLU A 382 -12.90 4.45 -30.97
CA GLU A 382 -13.92 3.71 -30.23
C GLU A 382 -13.29 2.81 -29.16
N TRP A 383 -13.61 3.06 -27.89
CA TRP A 383 -13.26 2.11 -26.83
C TRP A 383 -13.78 0.75 -27.26
N THR A 384 -12.89 -0.19 -27.54
CA THR A 384 -13.33 -1.50 -27.99
C THR A 384 -14.12 -2.11 -26.83
N ALA A 385 -15.29 -2.68 -27.09
CA ALA A 385 -16.11 -3.32 -26.05
C ALA A 385 -15.33 -4.36 -25.22
N SER A 386 -14.20 -4.86 -25.74
CA SER A 386 -13.22 -5.71 -25.05
C SER A 386 -12.46 -5.04 -23.89
N GLU A 387 -12.29 -3.72 -23.87
CA GLU A 387 -11.61 -3.00 -22.79
C GLU A 387 -12.53 -2.76 -21.58
N CYS A 388 -13.84 -2.66 -21.80
CA CYS A 388 -14.88 -2.52 -20.78
C CYS A 388 -15.30 -3.88 -20.17
N GLY A 389 -14.32 -4.72 -19.84
CA GLY A 389 -14.56 -6.01 -19.18
C GLY A 389 -15.03 -5.86 -17.73
N GLU A 390 -15.53 -6.95 -17.14
CA GLU A 390 -16.06 -7.00 -15.76
C GLU A 390 -15.11 -6.37 -14.73
N LEU A 391 -13.81 -6.68 -14.80
CA LEU A 391 -12.78 -6.14 -13.90
C LEU A 391 -12.64 -4.61 -13.95
N PHE A 392 -12.83 -4.01 -15.13
CA PHE A 392 -12.81 -2.56 -15.28
C PHE A 392 -14.02 -1.93 -14.61
N ALA A 393 -15.21 -2.49 -14.83
CA ALA A 393 -16.43 -2.02 -14.18
C ALA A 393 -16.36 -2.15 -12.65
N MET A 394 -15.79 -3.25 -12.14
CA MET A 394 -15.54 -3.42 -10.70
C MET A 394 -14.61 -2.32 -10.17
N GLY A 395 -13.53 -2.02 -10.90
CA GLY A 395 -12.56 -0.99 -10.50
C GLY A 395 -13.17 0.41 -10.46
N LEU A 396 -14.02 0.72 -11.44
CA LEU A 396 -14.75 1.99 -11.48
C LEU A 396 -15.74 2.12 -10.32
N LEU A 397 -16.43 1.02 -9.97
CA LEU A 397 -17.31 1.02 -8.81
C LEU A 397 -16.54 1.21 -7.50
N GLU A 398 -15.42 0.51 -7.31
CA GLU A 398 -14.55 0.71 -6.14
C GLU A 398 -14.11 2.17 -6.01
N TRP A 399 -13.65 2.77 -7.11
CA TRP A 399 -13.30 4.18 -7.14
C TRP A 399 -14.45 5.08 -6.71
N ALA A 400 -15.63 4.94 -7.34
CA ALA A 400 -16.77 5.80 -7.07
C ALA A 400 -17.22 5.71 -5.61
N LEU A 401 -17.28 4.50 -5.05
CA LEU A 401 -17.65 4.27 -3.66
C LEU A 401 -16.59 4.80 -2.69
N ALA A 402 -15.29 4.67 -2.99
CA ALA A 402 -14.22 5.20 -2.15
C ALA A 402 -14.23 6.73 -2.11
N ILE A 403 -14.40 7.39 -3.26
CA ILE A 403 -14.53 8.86 -3.33
C ILE A 403 -15.75 9.34 -2.54
N HIS A 404 -16.90 8.68 -2.72
CA HIS A 404 -18.13 9.01 -2.02
C HIS A 404 -17.98 8.85 -0.50
N ALA A 405 -17.42 7.72 -0.05
CA ALA A 405 -17.24 7.45 1.37
C ALA A 405 -16.25 8.43 2.02
N ALA A 406 -15.12 8.73 1.36
CA ALA A 406 -14.14 9.66 1.87
C ALA A 406 -14.73 11.07 2.02
N ARG A 407 -15.49 11.56 1.02
CA ARG A 407 -16.13 12.88 1.06
C ARG A 407 -17.22 12.99 2.12
N ASN A 408 -18.07 11.96 2.25
CA ASN A 408 -19.15 11.98 3.24
C ASN A 408 -18.65 11.76 4.67
N GLY A 409 -17.57 10.99 4.86
CA GLY A 409 -16.96 10.79 6.17
C GLY A 409 -16.39 12.08 6.80
N THR A 410 -16.26 13.16 6.01
CA THR A 410 -15.69 14.44 6.46
C THR A 410 -16.68 15.35 7.19
N ILE A 411 -17.98 15.21 6.91
CA ILE A 411 -18.96 16.28 7.16
C ILE A 411 -19.25 16.45 8.67
N ASP A 412 -19.08 15.40 9.49
CA ASP A 412 -19.64 15.37 10.85
C ASP A 412 -18.66 15.02 11.99
N GLN A 413 -17.34 14.91 11.75
CA GLN A 413 -16.43 14.24 12.70
C GLN A 413 -15.21 15.06 13.18
N GLY A 414 -15.17 16.38 12.94
CA GLY A 414 -14.04 17.22 13.37
C GLY A 414 -12.68 16.80 12.78
N VAL A 415 -12.69 16.01 11.70
CA VAL A 415 -11.49 15.59 10.96
C VAL A 415 -11.19 16.65 9.92
N SER A 416 -9.94 17.11 9.87
CA SER A 416 -9.49 17.98 8.78
C SER A 416 -9.19 17.13 7.55
N VAL A 417 -9.93 17.32 6.46
CA VAL A 417 -9.71 16.58 5.22
C VAL A 417 -9.23 17.50 4.11
N SER A 418 -8.18 17.08 3.40
CA SER A 418 -7.66 17.79 2.23
C SER A 418 -7.61 16.86 1.03
N GLU A 419 -8.28 17.23 -0.05
CA GLU A 419 -8.23 16.48 -1.31
C GLU A 419 -6.99 16.90 -2.11
N VAL A 420 -6.21 15.92 -2.57
CA VAL A 420 -5.01 16.14 -3.39
C VAL A 420 -5.17 15.39 -4.70
N PRO A 421 -5.41 16.09 -5.82
CA PRO A 421 -5.48 15.44 -7.13
C PRO A 421 -4.12 14.81 -7.50
N TYR A 422 -4.12 13.51 -7.82
CA TYR A 422 -2.93 12.79 -8.25
C TYR A 422 -2.25 13.46 -9.44
N LYS A 423 -3.03 13.94 -10.41
CA LYS A 423 -2.54 14.68 -11.57
C LYS A 423 -1.70 15.90 -11.18
N ASN A 424 -2.07 16.61 -10.11
CA ASN A 424 -1.34 17.79 -9.66
C ASN A 424 0.00 17.41 -9.02
N MET A 425 0.12 16.23 -8.41
CA MET A 425 1.42 15.75 -7.91
C MET A 425 2.41 15.48 -9.05
N ILE A 426 1.91 15.22 -10.26
CA ILE A 426 2.74 14.97 -11.45
C ILE A 426 3.01 16.27 -12.22
N THR A 427 1.97 17.07 -12.45
CA THR A 427 2.03 18.25 -13.34
C THR A 427 2.38 19.55 -12.62
N CYS A 428 2.08 19.66 -11.33
CA CYS A 428 2.31 20.86 -10.52
C CYS A 428 2.77 20.48 -9.10
N PRO A 429 3.90 19.74 -8.96
CA PRO A 429 4.32 19.16 -7.68
C PRO A 429 4.48 20.20 -6.57
N GLN A 430 4.98 21.41 -6.87
CA GLN A 430 5.09 22.51 -5.91
C GLN A 430 3.73 22.87 -5.27
N ALA A 431 2.68 23.07 -6.09
CA ALA A 431 1.35 23.42 -5.60
C ALA A 431 0.69 22.26 -4.85
N ALA A 432 0.85 21.03 -5.36
CA ALA A 432 0.33 19.84 -4.70
C ALA A 432 0.99 19.61 -3.33
N MET A 433 2.32 19.75 -3.24
CA MET A 433 3.05 19.59 -1.98
C MET A 433 2.83 20.75 -1.02
N ALA A 434 2.53 21.96 -1.50
CA ALA A 434 2.04 23.05 -0.65
C ALA A 434 0.69 22.70 0.00
N SER A 435 -0.24 22.13 -0.76
CA SER A 435 -1.51 21.65 -0.21
C SER A 435 -1.32 20.52 0.80
N VAL A 436 -0.44 19.55 0.51
CA VAL A 436 -0.10 18.46 1.44
C VAL A 436 0.56 19.01 2.70
N GLY A 437 1.52 19.92 2.57
CA GLY A 437 2.24 20.51 3.68
C GLY A 437 1.36 21.35 4.58
N GLY A 438 0.44 22.14 4.01
CA GLY A 438 -0.59 22.85 4.78
C GLY A 438 -1.49 21.89 5.56
N ALA A 439 -1.95 20.81 4.91
CA ALA A 439 -2.77 19.77 5.57
C ALA A 439 -2.02 19.05 6.69
N LEU A 440 -0.70 18.84 6.53
CA LEU A 440 0.19 18.22 7.50
C LEU A 440 0.83 19.21 8.48
N GLY A 441 0.48 20.50 8.44
CA GLY A 441 1.06 21.53 9.32
C GLY A 441 2.58 21.61 9.26
N LEU A 442 3.16 21.37 8.07
CA LEU A 442 4.59 21.46 7.82
C LEU A 442 5.01 22.91 7.57
N SER A 443 6.27 23.23 7.86
CA SER A 443 6.86 24.52 7.51
C SER A 443 7.06 24.69 5.99
N ASP A 444 7.21 25.92 5.53
CA ASP A 444 7.50 26.25 4.13
C ASP A 444 8.79 25.58 3.61
N HIS A 445 9.79 25.42 4.48
CA HIS A 445 11.02 24.72 4.14
C HIS A 445 10.77 23.22 3.87
N ALA A 446 10.00 22.57 4.75
CA ALA A 446 9.65 21.16 4.57
C ALA A 446 8.74 20.95 3.35
N VAL A 447 7.80 21.88 3.10
CA VAL A 447 6.99 21.91 1.87
C VAL A 447 7.86 22.00 0.62
N SER A 448 8.84 22.90 0.62
CA SER A 448 9.77 23.05 -0.51
C SER A 448 10.64 21.79 -0.71
N SER A 449 11.00 21.12 0.39
CA SER A 449 11.73 19.85 0.32
C SER A 449 10.86 18.71 -0.20
N LEU A 450 9.58 18.63 0.19
CA LEU A 450 8.61 17.68 -0.38
C LEU A 450 8.44 17.89 -1.88
N ALA A 451 8.29 19.14 -2.33
CA ALA A 451 8.14 19.47 -3.74
C ALA A 451 9.31 18.94 -4.57
N ARG A 452 10.55 19.20 -4.14
CA ARG A 452 11.76 18.70 -4.79
C ARG A 452 11.84 17.17 -4.81
N VAL A 453 11.44 16.50 -3.73
CA VAL A 453 11.38 15.03 -3.68
C VAL A 453 10.32 14.51 -4.66
N CYS A 454 9.16 15.14 -4.71
CA CYS A 454 8.08 14.78 -5.62
C CYS A 454 8.51 14.93 -7.09
N GLU A 455 9.16 16.04 -7.45
CA GLU A 455 9.77 16.29 -8.76
C GLU A 455 10.81 15.21 -9.10
N ALA A 456 11.75 14.94 -8.20
CA ALA A 456 12.77 13.92 -8.43
C ALA A 456 12.18 12.53 -8.68
N HIS A 457 11.14 12.14 -7.91
CA HIS A 457 10.46 10.86 -8.10
C HIS A 457 9.66 10.79 -9.40
N THR A 458 8.98 11.87 -9.79
CA THR A 458 8.20 11.92 -11.03
C THR A 458 9.11 11.86 -12.25
N SER A 459 10.16 12.67 -12.30
CA SER A 459 11.16 12.61 -13.38
C SER A 459 11.86 11.25 -13.44
N ALA A 460 12.15 10.60 -12.30
CA ALA A 460 12.72 9.25 -12.29
C ALA A 460 11.78 8.20 -12.89
N LYS A 461 10.49 8.23 -12.55
CA LYS A 461 9.48 7.32 -13.11
C LYS A 461 9.26 7.57 -14.60
N SER A 462 9.24 8.82 -15.05
CA SER A 462 9.16 9.17 -16.47
C SER A 462 10.35 8.61 -17.25
N ARG A 463 11.57 8.78 -16.72
CA ARG A 463 12.78 8.19 -17.34
C ARG A 463 12.75 6.66 -17.37
N GLN A 464 12.28 6.02 -16.31
CA GLN A 464 12.18 4.56 -16.27
C GLN A 464 11.17 4.03 -17.29
N ALA A 465 9.99 4.65 -17.38
CA ALA A 465 8.97 4.26 -18.33
C ALA A 465 9.43 4.47 -19.78
N TYR A 466 10.17 5.56 -20.03
CA TYR A 466 10.83 5.81 -21.30
C TYR A 466 11.86 4.73 -21.64
N ALA A 467 12.75 4.40 -20.70
CA ALA A 467 13.82 3.42 -20.89
C ALA A 467 13.29 2.00 -21.11
N SER A 468 12.16 1.63 -20.49
CA SER A 468 11.58 0.31 -20.66
C SER A 468 10.79 0.14 -21.95
N GLY A 469 10.72 1.17 -22.81
CA GLY A 469 9.84 1.18 -23.99
C GLY A 469 8.37 0.96 -23.61
N ALA A 470 8.03 1.12 -22.33
CA ALA A 470 6.66 1.03 -21.90
C ALA A 470 5.97 2.21 -22.56
N SER A 471 4.89 1.94 -23.31
CA SER A 471 4.01 2.98 -23.80
C SER A 471 3.48 3.73 -22.59
N VAL A 472 4.21 4.78 -22.18
CA VAL A 472 3.65 5.84 -21.34
C VAL A 472 2.41 6.25 -22.11
N MET A 473 1.25 6.22 -21.46
CA MET A 473 0.02 6.77 -22.02
C MET A 473 0.19 8.28 -22.15
N LEU A 474 1.01 8.66 -23.10
CA LEU A 474 1.16 9.99 -23.64
C LEU A 474 -0.15 10.23 -24.39
N SER A 475 -0.77 11.36 -24.09
CA SER A 475 -1.78 11.96 -24.96
C SER A 475 -1.22 12.06 -26.38
N ASP A 476 -2.11 12.10 -27.37
CA ASP A 476 -1.69 12.18 -28.77
C ASP A 476 -0.87 13.46 -29.05
N ASP A 477 -1.10 14.53 -28.28
CA ASP A 477 -0.29 15.75 -28.30
C ASP A 477 1.15 15.48 -27.82
N GLU A 478 1.32 14.75 -26.72
CA GLU A 478 2.65 14.40 -26.18
C GLU A 478 3.38 13.40 -27.09
N ARG A 479 2.66 12.46 -27.72
CA ARG A 479 3.23 11.58 -28.76
C ARG A 479 3.65 12.35 -30.00
N ARG A 480 2.88 13.36 -30.42
CA ARG A 480 3.24 14.25 -31.54
C ARG A 480 4.52 15.02 -31.25
N VAL A 481 4.64 15.63 -30.07
CA VAL A 481 5.86 16.35 -29.67
C VAL A 481 7.07 15.40 -29.66
N LEU A 482 6.93 14.20 -29.08
CA LEU A 482 8.02 13.20 -29.06
C LEU A 482 8.40 12.68 -30.45
N SER A 483 7.40 12.48 -31.33
CA SER A 483 7.60 12.10 -32.73
C SER A 483 8.34 13.19 -33.50
N CYS A 484 8.02 14.46 -33.27
CA CYS A 484 8.68 15.60 -33.93
C CYS A 484 10.13 15.81 -33.45
N CYS A 485 10.45 15.35 -32.24
CA CYS A 485 11.79 15.44 -31.65
C CYS A 485 12.62 14.16 -31.81
N GLY A 486 12.19 13.22 -32.68
CA GLY A 486 12.93 12.02 -33.02
C GLY A 486 13.18 11.05 -31.86
N GLY A 487 12.36 11.08 -30.80
CA GLY A 487 12.60 10.26 -29.60
C GLY A 487 13.93 10.60 -28.89
N SER A 488 14.40 11.84 -28.99
CA SER A 488 15.58 12.29 -28.24
C SER A 488 15.24 12.63 -26.79
N LEU A 489 16.26 12.63 -25.91
CA LEU A 489 16.15 13.11 -24.52
C LEU A 489 15.58 14.54 -24.43
N ILE A 490 15.79 15.34 -25.48
CA ILE A 490 15.28 16.71 -25.64
C ILE A 490 13.76 16.70 -25.83
N GLY A 491 13.21 15.76 -26.61
CA GLY A 491 11.76 15.61 -26.77
C GLY A 491 11.05 15.27 -25.45
N ALA A 492 11.65 14.43 -24.61
CA ALA A 492 11.15 14.14 -23.28
C ALA A 492 11.18 15.38 -22.37
N TYR A 493 12.24 16.19 -22.46
CA TYR A 493 12.38 17.44 -21.71
C TYR A 493 11.37 18.51 -22.14
N LEU A 494 11.07 18.61 -23.44
CA LEU A 494 10.06 19.52 -23.97
C LEU A 494 8.65 19.09 -23.56
N VAL A 495 8.34 17.79 -23.58
CA VAL A 495 7.07 17.29 -23.03
C VAL A 495 6.95 17.65 -21.54
N GLU A 496 7.98 17.39 -20.74
CA GLU A 496 8.00 17.74 -19.31
C GLU A 496 7.84 19.26 -19.09
N ALA A 497 8.50 20.10 -19.90
CA ALA A 497 8.38 21.56 -19.84
C ALA A 497 6.99 22.08 -20.26
N SER A 498 6.32 21.42 -21.21
CA SER A 498 4.96 21.77 -21.66
C SER A 498 3.89 21.47 -20.60
N MET A 499 4.10 20.44 -19.78
CA MET A 499 3.17 20.05 -18.73
C MET A 499 3.16 21.02 -17.56
N CYS A 500 4.26 21.75 -17.35
CA CYS A 500 4.45 22.65 -16.21
C CYS A 500 4.07 24.12 -16.49
N ASN A 501 4.02 24.57 -17.76
CA ASN A 501 3.69 25.96 -18.10
C ASN A 501 3.00 26.09 -19.48
N PRO A 502 1.78 26.65 -19.56
CA PRO A 502 1.07 26.87 -20.82
C PRO A 502 1.84 27.70 -21.87
N THR A 503 2.69 28.65 -21.46
CA THR A 503 3.47 29.45 -22.42
C THR A 503 4.56 28.62 -23.12
N HIS A 504 5.09 27.58 -22.46
CA HIS A 504 6.03 26.66 -23.12
C HIS A 504 5.34 25.81 -24.18
N ARG A 505 4.02 25.57 -24.08
CA ARG A 505 3.27 24.82 -25.10
C ARG A 505 3.29 25.54 -26.44
N GLU A 506 3.01 26.84 -26.47
CA GLU A 506 3.04 27.63 -27.71
C GLU A 506 4.45 27.67 -28.32
N GLU A 507 5.47 27.74 -27.47
CA GLU A 507 6.87 27.77 -27.90
C GLU A 507 7.37 26.41 -28.41
N ILE A 508 6.90 25.31 -27.82
CA ILE A 508 7.13 23.95 -28.30
C ILE A 508 6.40 23.70 -29.61
N GLU A 509 5.15 24.13 -29.73
CA GLU A 509 4.40 24.07 -31.00
C GLU A 509 5.06 24.92 -32.10
N ARG A 510 5.76 26.00 -31.74
CA ARG A 510 6.59 26.78 -32.66
C ARG A 510 7.84 26.00 -33.08
N VAL A 511 8.59 25.44 -32.13
CA VAL A 511 9.80 24.62 -32.39
C VAL A 511 9.47 23.38 -33.22
N CYS A 512 8.36 22.70 -32.96
CA CYS A 512 7.90 21.56 -33.76
C CYS A 512 7.54 21.99 -35.20
N ARG A 513 6.93 23.17 -35.39
CA ARG A 513 6.64 23.71 -36.72
C ARG A 513 7.91 24.04 -37.51
N VAL A 514 8.91 24.64 -36.87
CA VAL A 514 10.20 24.98 -37.48
C VAL A 514 10.96 23.70 -37.88
N SER A 515 11.03 22.72 -36.97
CA SER A 515 11.65 21.41 -37.25
C SER A 515 10.98 20.67 -38.42
N GLN A 516 9.65 20.68 -38.49
CA GLN A 516 8.89 20.06 -39.60
C GLN A 516 9.09 20.78 -40.94
N ALA A 517 9.45 22.07 -40.93
CA ALA A 517 9.73 22.83 -42.13
C ALA A 517 11.14 22.56 -42.70
N GLY A 518 11.98 21.79 -42.00
CA GLY A 518 13.36 21.54 -42.41
C GLY A 518 14.27 22.76 -42.28
N GLU A 519 13.84 23.78 -41.52
CA GLU A 519 14.64 24.95 -41.20
C GLU A 519 15.59 24.59 -40.04
N GLU A 520 16.87 24.99 -40.13
CA GLU A 520 17.81 24.83 -39.02
C GLU A 520 17.29 25.59 -37.79
N LEU A 521 17.24 24.89 -36.65
CA LEU A 521 16.67 25.35 -35.38
C LEU A 521 17.51 26.41 -34.68
#